data_AF-A0AA46SFK0-F1
#
_entry.id   AF-A0AA46SFK0-F1
#
_cell.length_a   1.000
_cell.length_b   1.000
_cell.length_c   1.000
_cell.angle_alpha   90.00
_cell.angle_beta   90.00
_cell.angle_gamma   90.00
#
_symmetry.space_group_name_H-M   'P 1'
#
loop_
_entity.id
_entity.type
_entity.pdbx_description
1 polymer ?
#
loop_
_entity_poly.entity_id
_entity_poly.type
_entity_poly.pdbx_seq_one_letter_code
_entity_poly.pdbx_strand_id
1 'polypeptide(L)'
;MGAFLIGPLLVKYEWVIVLLSGFVTYFTLLQVLRDSEEYKKVFLNVILNSVLIGYFTYKFSSIFFQTENILSSPMGFLYFSGGRKGIILGTFFAIFYLVLAIKKYNYPLNKWIQGIVYGSVTFMLSYWLFRTLLILLF
;
A
#
# COMPACT_ATOMS: atom_id res chain seq x y z
N MET A 1 -0.09 6.47 17.67
CA MET A 1 -0.47 7.90 17.76
C MET A 1 -1.97 7.96 18.05
N GLY A 2 -2.52 9.16 18.27
CA GLY A 2 -3.95 9.33 18.54
C GLY A 2 -4.86 8.87 17.38
N ALA A 3 -6.15 9.08 17.57
CA ALA A 3 -7.17 8.78 16.57
C ALA A 3 -8.28 9.81 16.63
N PHE A 4 -8.91 10.09 15.49
CA PHE A 4 -10.18 10.79 15.46
C PHE A 4 -11.30 9.80 15.77
N LEU A 5 -12.19 10.17 16.68
CA LEU A 5 -13.43 9.45 16.92
C LEU A 5 -14.54 10.15 16.12
N ILE A 6 -15.06 9.47 15.09
CA ILE A 6 -16.20 9.94 14.30
C ILE A 6 -17.37 9.01 14.63
N GLY A 7 -18.10 9.34 15.71
CA GLY A 7 -19.11 8.44 16.28
C GLY A 7 -18.48 7.12 16.75
N PRO A 8 -18.96 5.95 16.31
CA PRO A 8 -18.34 4.66 16.65
C PRO A 8 -17.06 4.37 15.86
N LEU A 9 -16.71 5.19 14.85
CA LEU A 9 -15.63 4.92 13.93
C LEU A 9 -14.33 5.57 14.42
N LEU A 10 -13.34 4.73 14.74
CA LEU A 10 -12.02 5.16 15.18
C LEU A 10 -11.06 5.21 13.98
N VAL A 11 -10.71 6.43 13.54
CA VAL A 11 -9.74 6.65 12.46
C VAL A 11 -8.38 6.99 13.06
N LYS A 12 -7.43 6.07 12.98
CA LYS A 12 -6.05 6.34 13.42
C LYS A 12 -5.38 7.37 12.53
N TYR A 13 -4.63 8.30 13.11
CA TYR A 13 -3.90 9.32 12.35
C TYR A 13 -2.94 8.71 11.33
N GLU A 14 -2.35 7.55 11.65
CA GLU A 14 -1.45 6.85 10.74
C GLU A 14 -2.11 6.51 9.40
N TRP A 15 -3.40 6.15 9.37
CA TRP A 15 -4.12 5.87 8.12
C TRP A 15 -4.31 7.12 7.28
N VAL A 16 -4.62 8.25 7.92
CA VAL A 16 -4.77 9.54 7.25
C VAL A 16 -3.43 9.98 6.64
N ILE A 17 -2.34 9.84 7.40
CA ILE A 17 -0.99 10.17 6.92
C ILE A 17 -0.61 9.28 5.73
N VAL A 18 -0.87 7.98 5.79
CA VAL A 18 -0.61 7.05 4.68
C VAL A 18 -1.38 7.46 3.42
N LEU A 19 -2.66 7.82 3.56
CA LEU A 19 -3.48 8.28 2.44
C LEU A 19 -2.94 9.57 1.83
N LEU A 20 -2.62 10.59 2.65
CA LEU A 20 -2.04 11.85 2.19
C LEU A 20 -0.71 11.64 1.47
N SER A 21 0.15 10.77 2.00
CA SER A 21 1.44 10.41 1.39
C SER A 21 1.23 9.70 0.05
N GLY A 22 0.22 8.84 -0.03
CA GLY A 22 -0.21 8.19 -1.26
C GLY A 22 -0.67 9.18 -2.33
N PHE A 23 -1.46 10.20 -1.95
CA PHE A 23 -1.89 11.27 -2.86
C PHE A 23 -0.70 12.06 -3.41
N VAL A 24 0.21 12.51 -2.54
CA VAL A 24 1.41 13.23 -2.98
C VAL A 24 2.22 12.37 -3.96
N THR A 25 2.44 11.11 -3.61
CA THR A 25 3.16 10.15 -4.47
C THR A 25 2.49 9.97 -5.82
N TYR A 26 1.16 9.86 -5.85
CA TYR A 26 0.39 9.75 -7.11
C TYR A 26 0.60 10.95 -8.02
N PHE A 27 0.49 12.18 -7.49
CA PHE A 27 0.71 13.39 -8.27
C PHE A 27 2.16 13.53 -8.75
N THR A 28 3.14 13.17 -7.92
CA THR A 28 4.54 13.15 -8.34
C THR A 28 4.78 12.14 -9.46
N LEU A 29 4.20 10.94 -9.38
CA LEU A 29 4.31 9.94 -10.45
C LEU A 29 3.64 10.39 -11.75
N LEU A 30 2.54 11.14 -11.67
CA LEU A 30 1.92 11.74 -12.86
C LEU A 30 2.87 12.69 -13.60
N GLN A 31 3.69 13.42 -12.85
CA GLN A 31 4.68 14.36 -13.40
C GLN A 31 5.94 13.64 -13.89
N VAL A 32 6.49 12.71 -13.10
CA VAL A 32 7.73 11.99 -13.43
C VAL A 32 7.55 11.08 -14.65
N LEU A 33 6.39 10.47 -14.81
CA LEU A 33 6.12 9.51 -15.90
C LEU A 33 5.40 10.15 -17.10
N ARG A 34 5.38 11.48 -17.21
CA ARG A 34 4.65 12.22 -18.26
C ARG A 34 5.14 11.94 -19.68
N ASP A 35 6.38 11.47 -19.83
CA ASP A 35 7.01 11.25 -21.14
C ASP A 35 6.37 10.11 -21.95
N SER A 36 5.56 9.26 -21.31
CA SER A 36 4.82 8.20 -21.99
C SER A 36 3.49 7.93 -21.27
N GLU A 37 2.40 8.43 -21.85
CA GLU A 37 1.05 8.27 -21.31
C GLU A 37 0.64 6.79 -21.16
N GLU A 38 1.00 5.95 -22.12
CA GLU A 38 0.72 4.51 -22.08
C GLU A 38 1.46 3.84 -20.91
N TYR A 39 2.78 4.05 -20.82
CA TYR A 39 3.59 3.51 -19.74
C TYR A 39 3.10 3.99 -18.37
N LYS A 40 2.78 5.29 -18.24
CA LYS A 40 2.25 5.88 -17.00
C LYS A 40 1.00 5.16 -16.53
N LYS A 41 0.04 4.93 -17.42
CA LYS A 41 -1.20 4.19 -17.10
C LYS A 41 -0.89 2.76 -16.66
N VAL A 42 -0.03 2.05 -17.39
CA VAL A 42 0.39 0.69 -17.04
C VAL A 42 1.07 0.66 -15.67
N PHE A 43 2.02 1.55 -15.44
CA PHE A 43 2.78 1.63 -14.19
C PHE A 43 1.86 1.89 -12.99
N LEU A 44 1.00 2.92 -13.07
CA LEU A 44 0.08 3.25 -11.98
C LEU A 44 -0.90 2.11 -11.68
N ASN A 45 -1.43 1.46 -12.72
CA ASN A 45 -2.29 0.29 -12.54
C ASN A 45 -1.55 -0.88 -11.89
N VAL A 46 -0.32 -1.17 -12.33
CA VAL A 46 0.49 -2.27 -11.76
C VAL A 46 0.84 -1.99 -10.30
N ILE A 47 1.27 -0.77 -9.96
CA ILE A 47 1.57 -0.40 -8.57
C ILE A 47 0.31 -0.48 -7.69
N LEU A 48 -0.81 0.10 -8.13
CA LEU A 48 -2.07 0.07 -7.39
C LEU A 48 -2.54 -1.38 -7.17
N ASN A 49 -2.52 -2.21 -8.21
CA ASN A 49 -2.87 -3.62 -8.11
C ASN A 49 -1.93 -4.38 -7.18
N SER A 50 -0.63 -4.11 -7.22
CA SER A 50 0.35 -4.73 -6.31
C SER A 50 0.05 -4.40 -4.85
N VAL A 51 -0.26 -3.12 -4.56
CA VAL A 51 -0.63 -2.66 -3.22
C VAL A 51 -1.94 -3.30 -2.75
N LEU A 52 -2.95 -3.37 -3.63
CA LEU A 52 -4.23 -4.00 -3.32
C LEU A 52 -4.07 -5.50 -3.06
N ILE A 53 -3.31 -6.21 -3.90
CA ILE A 53 -2.98 -7.63 -3.69
C ILE A 53 -2.31 -7.79 -2.33
N GLY A 54 -1.27 -7.01 -2.02
CA GLY A 54 -0.59 -7.09 -0.74
C GLY A 54 -1.52 -6.82 0.46
N TYR A 55 -2.35 -5.78 0.36
CA TYR A 55 -3.31 -5.42 1.41
C TYR A 55 -4.36 -6.51 1.64
N PHE A 56 -5.00 -7.01 0.58
CA PHE A 56 -6.02 -8.06 0.69
C PHE A 56 -5.41 -9.38 1.14
N THR A 57 -4.25 -9.77 0.63
CA THR A 57 -3.54 -10.96 1.12
C THR A 57 -3.19 -10.82 2.60
N TYR A 58 -2.68 -9.66 3.04
CA TYR A 58 -2.46 -9.40 4.46
C TYR A 58 -3.74 -9.54 5.27
N LYS A 59 -4.85 -8.91 4.83
CA LYS A 59 -6.12 -8.93 5.55
C LYS A 59 -6.71 -10.34 5.66
N PHE A 60 -6.70 -11.10 4.58
CA PHE A 60 -7.26 -12.44 4.52
C PHE A 60 -6.30 -13.54 4.99
N SER A 61 -5.03 -13.22 5.24
CA SER A 61 -4.07 -14.18 5.80
C SER A 61 -4.49 -14.72 7.18
N SER A 62 -5.35 -14.02 7.91
CA SER A 62 -5.93 -14.50 9.17
C SER A 62 -6.67 -15.83 8.99
N ILE A 63 -7.28 -16.07 7.82
CA ILE A 63 -7.94 -17.33 7.46
C ILE A 63 -6.97 -18.51 7.54
N PHE A 64 -5.73 -18.31 7.07
CA PHE A 64 -4.70 -19.35 7.06
C PHE A 64 -3.94 -19.46 8.37
N PHE A 65 -3.73 -18.36 9.10
CA PHE A 65 -2.88 -18.33 10.29
C PHE A 65 -3.64 -18.36 11.62
N GLN A 66 -4.96 -18.17 11.61
CA GLN A 66 -5.84 -18.15 12.79
C GLN A 66 -7.12 -18.97 12.54
N THR A 67 -6.97 -20.11 11.85
CA THR A 67 -8.10 -20.93 11.36
C THR A 67 -9.04 -21.38 12.49
N GLU A 68 -8.52 -21.79 13.65
CA GLU A 68 -9.34 -22.19 14.81
C GLU A 68 -10.26 -21.05 15.30
N ASN A 69 -9.75 -19.82 15.34
CA ASN A 69 -10.50 -18.64 15.76
C ASN A 69 -11.59 -18.26 14.73
N ILE A 70 -11.35 -18.52 13.45
CA ILE A 70 -12.30 -18.20 12.38
C ILE A 70 -13.38 -19.28 12.24
N LEU A 71 -13.05 -20.54 12.50
CA LEU A 71 -14.04 -21.62 12.54
C LEU A 71 -15.02 -21.44 13.69
N SER A 72 -14.54 -20.96 14.85
CA SER A 72 -15.38 -20.66 16.01
C SER A 72 -16.18 -19.36 15.87
N SER A 73 -15.64 -18.35 15.17
CA SER A 73 -16.35 -17.12 14.86
C SER A 73 -16.09 -16.69 13.41
N PRO A 74 -16.94 -17.10 12.45
CA PRO A 74 -16.76 -16.79 11.04
C PRO A 74 -16.72 -15.28 10.78
N MET A 75 -17.48 -14.47 11.52
CA MET A 75 -17.44 -13.01 11.39
C MET A 75 -16.08 -12.40 11.80
N GLY A 76 -15.26 -13.15 12.54
CA GLY A 76 -13.97 -12.72 13.07
C GLY A 76 -12.95 -12.28 12.01
N PHE A 77 -13.03 -12.79 10.77
CA PHE A 77 -12.08 -12.39 9.71
C PHE A 77 -12.13 -10.89 9.40
N LEU A 78 -13.29 -10.23 9.61
CA LEU A 78 -13.45 -8.79 9.41
C LEU A 78 -12.67 -7.98 10.47
N TYR A 79 -12.48 -8.54 11.65
CA TYR A 79 -11.85 -7.87 12.79
C TYR A 79 -10.38 -8.26 12.96
N PHE A 80 -10.03 -9.51 12.66
CA PHE A 80 -8.66 -10.00 12.82
C PHE A 80 -7.70 -9.34 11.82
N SER A 81 -6.47 -9.16 12.28
CA SER A 81 -5.35 -8.73 11.47
C SER A 81 -4.50 -9.94 11.09
N GLY A 82 -3.86 -9.90 9.93
CA GLY A 82 -2.89 -10.93 9.52
C GLY A 82 -1.63 -10.96 10.37
N GLY A 83 -1.40 -9.94 11.20
CA GLY A 83 -0.20 -9.78 12.00
C GLY A 83 1.08 -9.83 11.16
N ARG A 84 2.19 -10.24 11.78
CA ARG A 84 3.50 -10.28 11.12
C ARG A 84 3.56 -11.30 9.98
N LYS A 85 2.95 -12.48 10.15
CA LYS A 85 2.92 -13.54 9.11
C LYS A 85 2.14 -13.07 7.88
N GLY A 86 1.02 -12.39 8.08
CA GLY A 86 0.25 -11.79 7.00
C GLY A 86 1.01 -10.71 6.24
N ILE A 87 1.79 -9.88 6.93
CA ILE A 87 2.60 -8.84 6.27
C ILE A 87 3.62 -9.48 5.32
N ILE A 88 4.31 -10.54 5.78
CA ILE A 88 5.29 -11.28 4.97
C ILE A 88 4.59 -11.87 3.74
N LEU A 89 3.45 -12.54 3.93
CA LEU A 89 2.70 -13.17 2.85
C LEU A 89 2.18 -12.13 1.83
N GLY A 90 1.59 -11.04 2.30
CA GLY A 90 1.10 -9.97 1.45
C GLY A 90 2.22 -9.30 0.65
N THR A 91 3.37 -9.05 1.30
CA THR A 91 4.55 -8.51 0.62
C THR A 91 5.06 -9.46 -0.47
N PHE A 92 5.11 -10.77 -0.17
CA PHE A 92 5.53 -11.78 -1.13
C PHE A 92 4.64 -11.77 -2.39
N PHE A 93 3.32 -11.81 -2.24
CA PHE A 93 2.40 -11.81 -3.38
C PHE A 93 2.39 -10.47 -4.15
N ALA A 94 2.52 -9.34 -3.46
CA ALA A 94 2.64 -8.04 -4.11
C ALA A 94 3.89 -7.95 -5.00
N ILE A 95 5.05 -8.38 -4.47
CA ILE A 95 6.32 -8.42 -5.24
C ILE A 95 6.22 -9.42 -6.39
N PHE A 96 5.66 -10.61 -6.13
CA PHE A 96 5.48 -11.64 -7.15
C PHE A 96 4.65 -11.12 -8.32
N TYR A 97 3.50 -10.48 -8.05
CA TYR A 97 2.68 -9.84 -9.07
C TYR A 97 3.42 -8.74 -9.83
N LEU A 98 4.15 -7.87 -9.13
CA LEU A 98 4.92 -6.79 -9.74
C LEU A 98 5.99 -7.34 -10.70
N VAL A 99 6.74 -8.37 -10.30
CA VAL A 99 7.74 -9.02 -11.15
C VAL A 99 7.11 -9.65 -12.40
N LEU A 100 5.96 -10.31 -12.25
CA LEU A 100 5.23 -10.85 -13.40
C LEU A 100 4.74 -9.74 -14.34
N ALA A 101 4.25 -8.62 -13.80
CA ALA A 101 3.81 -7.48 -14.59
C ALA A 101 4.98 -6.83 -15.36
N ILE A 102 6.13 -6.63 -14.73
CA ILE A 102 7.34 -6.12 -15.40
C ILE A 102 7.71 -6.98 -16.61
N LYS A 103 7.69 -8.31 -16.44
CA LYS A 103 7.95 -9.27 -17.53
C LYS A 103 6.87 -9.26 -18.61
N LYS A 104 5.61 -9.00 -18.25
CA LYS A 104 4.48 -9.01 -19.17
C LYS A 104 4.48 -7.82 -20.14
N TYR A 105 4.77 -6.62 -19.65
CA TYR A 105 4.60 -5.39 -20.41
C TYR A 105 5.83 -4.95 -21.22
N ASN A 106 6.96 -5.66 -21.11
CA ASN A 106 8.18 -5.47 -21.92
C ASN A 106 8.73 -4.02 -22.01
N TYR A 107 8.36 -3.13 -21.09
CA TYR A 107 8.99 -1.83 -20.96
C TYR A 107 10.40 -1.98 -20.38
N PRO A 108 11.34 -1.09 -20.76
CA PRO A 108 12.72 -1.19 -20.31
C PRO A 108 12.79 -1.04 -18.77
N LEU A 109 13.63 -1.88 -18.15
CA LEU A 109 13.71 -2.00 -16.69
C LEU A 109 14.07 -0.68 -16.01
N ASN A 110 14.84 0.19 -16.68
CA ASN A 110 15.19 1.52 -16.17
C ASN A 110 13.96 2.38 -15.86
N LYS A 111 12.91 2.33 -16.69
CA LYS A 111 11.65 3.07 -16.45
C LYS A 111 10.91 2.54 -15.23
N TRP A 112 10.90 1.22 -15.04
CA TRP A 112 10.31 0.58 -13.86
C TRP A 112 11.05 0.99 -12.59
N ILE A 113 12.38 0.90 -12.60
CA ILE A 113 13.23 1.31 -11.48
C ILE A 113 13.02 2.79 -11.18
N GLN A 114 13.03 3.66 -12.19
CA GLN A 114 12.77 5.10 -12.02
C GLN A 114 11.42 5.33 -11.33
N GLY A 115 10.33 4.77 -11.85
CA GLY A 115 9.00 4.93 -11.24
C GLY A 115 8.94 4.41 -9.80
N ILE A 116 9.53 3.23 -9.52
CA ILE A 116 9.54 2.64 -8.18
C ILE A 116 10.36 3.50 -7.21
N VAL A 117 11.53 3.98 -7.62
CA VAL A 117 12.39 4.84 -6.80
C VAL A 117 11.69 6.18 -6.50
N TYR A 118 11.22 6.88 -7.52
CA TYR A 118 10.51 8.15 -7.31
C TYR A 118 9.24 7.95 -6.45
N GLY A 119 8.48 6.88 -6.70
CA GLY A 119 7.29 6.55 -5.92
C GLY A 119 7.60 6.28 -4.45
N SER A 120 8.54 5.37 -4.18
CA SER A 120 8.91 4.98 -2.81
C SER A 120 9.57 6.11 -2.02
N VAL A 121 10.51 6.84 -2.62
CA VAL A 121 11.19 7.98 -1.97
C VAL A 121 10.20 9.09 -1.66
N THR A 122 9.33 9.45 -2.62
CA THR A 122 8.31 10.48 -2.39
C THR A 122 7.33 10.07 -1.30
N PHE A 123 6.89 8.80 -1.29
CA PHE A 123 6.02 8.28 -0.25
C PHE A 123 6.69 8.35 1.12
N MET A 124 7.95 7.91 1.25
CA MET A 124 8.68 7.96 2.52
C MET A 124 8.86 9.41 3.00
N LEU A 125 9.30 10.32 2.14
CA LEU A 125 9.52 11.72 2.51
C LEU A 125 8.21 12.41 2.93
N SER A 126 7.14 12.24 2.15
CA SER A 126 5.83 12.81 2.48
C SER A 126 5.26 12.21 3.78
N TYR A 127 5.40 10.90 3.99
CA TYR A 127 4.98 10.24 5.22
C TYR A 127 5.68 10.82 6.44
N TRP A 128 7.02 10.93 6.41
CA TRP A 128 7.78 11.48 7.51
C TRP A 128 7.51 12.96 7.75
N LEU A 129 7.30 13.74 6.69
CA LEU A 129 6.94 15.14 6.77
C LEU A 129 5.57 15.32 7.46
N PHE A 130 4.52 14.65 6.97
CA PHE A 130 3.19 14.73 7.58
C PHE A 130 3.17 14.20 9.02
N ARG A 131 3.91 13.13 9.29
CA ARG A 131 4.06 12.58 10.63
C ARG A 131 4.70 13.59 11.58
N THR A 132 5.75 14.27 11.16
CA THR A 132 6.46 15.28 11.97
C THR A 132 5.60 16.52 12.18
N LEU A 133 4.93 17.00 11.13
CA LEU A 133 3.99 18.13 11.24
C LEU A 133 2.86 17.83 12.23
N LEU A 134 2.32 16.62 12.22
CA LEU A 134 1.27 16.23 13.17
C LEU A 134 1.79 16.24 14.61
N ILE A 135 3.00 15.74 14.86
CA ILE A 135 3.64 15.79 16.20
C ILE A 135 3.93 17.23 16.65
N LEU A 136 4.21 18.15 15.73
CA LEU A 136 4.47 19.55 16.09
C LEU A 136 3.19 20.33 16.41
N LEU A 137 2.06 19.92 15.82
CA LEU A 137 0.77 20.57 16.02
C LEU A 137 0.00 20.06 17.26
N PHE A 138 0.37 18.88 17.79
CA PHE A 138 -0.30 18.20 18.90
C PHE A 138 0.71 17.56 19.86
#